data_AF-A0A840EF21-F1
#
_entry.id   AF-A0A840EF21-F1
#
_cell.length_a   1.000
_cell.length_b   1.000
_cell.length_c   1.000
_cell.angle_alpha   90.00
_cell.angle_beta   90.00
_cell.angle_gamma   90.00
#
_symmetry.space_group_name_H-M   'P 1'
#
loop_
_entity.id
_entity.type
_entity.pdbx_description
1 polymer ?
#
loop_
_entity_poly.entity_id
_entity_poly.type
_entity_poly.pdbx_seq_one_letter_code
_entity_poly.pdbx_strand_id
1 'polypeptide(L)'
;MKYLAFLLAGMIILSCQKEEDEMLLPIEELPLETFALLTDSSVVMQMQYVVVSSVQVIFTQNAYAGMIGGREVALTRLSDQELLFSVPDSIEGESTLELLIGNQVGRIVFTIQTNEIRDIEATVKTELTDPLTDFSMSIEDLLKDNTLPDAVTNDLNSSNQLLKDYLAQFAILSSDEKLEVARFYHANPLFTTDHFKVLKKANPNSNPNYDCFAVNSNRVIMTTLAILTFVNGLAYLGASSPMGSVAAMAGFVAGVYAAVSIISAAQEHLLHECFLPFKHALVDATGSGRDLKVYNNRFEEFRLMVSERHLITSDANGKNTLLSNTANKLSLAHARWKELKRGLNRVLSTSGNWFISWFKSAPLPYEPITYDLEALPSESEERENEGDVDFISITGFPPDVTVSVDARAGDPLKLRLVTSSGALPRKVSGKIKYSDGDFTTEDSLSVTIFPDDPCLDIFAPEIVSYTLVCENGDLVILVDFTAEGRGYYPSGGSLWCDPANTCYPSRLYFRSPGAEEFSIAYNGYDVKLNSGNYNEGTIAFRLRSGHCAILPGLTPVEVLANRYPGYEWKIELIQACDLRSNTISF
;
A
#
# COMPACT_ATOMS: atom_id res chain seq x y z
N MET A 1 -3.21 79.90 -17.95
CA MET A 1 -3.72 78.91 -16.97
C MET A 1 -2.82 78.87 -15.74
N LYS A 2 -2.81 79.99 -15.03
CA LYS A 2 -2.37 80.21 -13.64
C LYS A 2 -3.64 80.78 -12.97
N TYR A 3 -3.84 80.62 -11.66
CA TYR A 3 -5.07 80.97 -10.89
C TYR A 3 -6.10 79.85 -10.61
N LEU A 4 -5.64 78.64 -10.28
CA LEU A 4 -6.46 77.68 -9.50
C LEU A 4 -5.90 77.43 -8.09
N ALA A 5 -4.80 78.11 -7.71
CA ALA A 5 -4.15 78.00 -6.41
C ALA A 5 -4.60 79.07 -5.38
N PHE A 6 -5.70 79.79 -5.64
CA PHE A 6 -6.15 80.89 -4.77
C PHE A 6 -7.59 80.75 -4.24
N LEU A 7 -8.27 79.64 -4.56
CA LEU A 7 -9.65 79.40 -4.14
C LEU A 7 -9.81 78.60 -2.83
N LEU A 8 -8.70 78.20 -2.19
CA LEU A 8 -8.71 77.54 -0.87
C LEU A 8 -8.17 78.42 0.27
N ALA A 9 -7.75 79.66 -0.01
CA ALA A 9 -7.16 80.57 0.99
C ALA A 9 -8.02 81.84 1.25
N GLY A 10 -9.27 81.87 0.79
CA GLY A 10 -10.07 83.10 0.68
C GLY A 10 -11.49 83.04 1.22
N MET A 11 -11.77 82.24 2.26
CA MET A 11 -13.06 82.26 2.96
C MET A 11 -12.95 82.16 4.50
N ILE A 12 -11.94 82.80 5.09
CA ILE A 12 -11.95 83.14 6.52
C ILE A 12 -11.37 84.54 6.73
N ILE A 13 -12.03 85.58 6.22
CA ILE A 13 -12.02 86.92 6.84
C ILE A 13 -13.39 87.57 6.57
N LEU A 14 -14.35 87.35 7.47
CA LEU A 14 -15.45 88.27 7.76
C LEU A 14 -16.01 87.91 9.14
N SER A 15 -15.29 88.27 10.20
CA SER A 15 -15.85 88.72 11.47
C SER A 15 -14.71 89.17 12.38
N CYS A 16 -14.41 90.46 12.33
CA CYS A 16 -13.65 91.12 13.38
C CYS A 16 -14.68 91.80 14.30
N GLN A 17 -15.12 91.09 15.34
CA GLN A 17 -15.78 91.71 16.48
C GLN A 17 -15.20 91.10 17.78
N LYS A 18 -14.27 91.88 18.33
CA LYS A 18 -14.04 92.17 19.75
C LYS A 18 -13.89 90.99 20.74
N GLU A 19 -12.66 90.88 21.23
CA GLU A 19 -12.14 90.12 22.38
C GLU A 19 -13.16 89.77 23.47
N GLU A 20 -13.34 88.47 23.69
CA GLU A 20 -13.30 87.84 25.01
C GLU A 20 -12.48 86.54 24.87
N ASP A 21 -11.43 86.41 25.69
CA ASP A 21 -10.57 85.22 25.79
C ASP A 21 -11.40 84.00 26.25
N GLU A 22 -11.96 83.25 25.31
CA GLU A 22 -12.31 81.85 25.55
C GLU A 22 -11.06 81.00 25.37
N MET A 23 -10.54 80.51 26.51
CA MET A 23 -9.58 79.41 26.56
C MET A 23 -10.05 78.28 25.64
N LEU A 24 -9.35 78.10 24.53
CA LEU A 24 -9.35 76.85 23.77
C LEU A 24 -8.84 75.76 24.72
N LEU A 25 -9.78 75.01 25.31
CA LEU A 25 -9.45 73.74 25.94
C LEU A 25 -8.74 72.88 24.89
N PRO A 26 -7.58 72.28 25.21
CA PRO A 26 -6.95 71.32 24.29
C PRO A 26 -7.97 70.20 24.05
N ILE A 27 -8.22 69.88 22.79
CA ILE A 27 -8.94 68.66 22.42
C ILE A 27 -8.08 67.52 23.00
N GLU A 28 -8.54 66.91 24.10
CA GLU A 28 -7.97 65.65 24.59
C GLU A 28 -8.12 64.64 23.46
N GLU A 29 -7.01 64.32 22.79
CA GLU A 29 -6.91 63.13 21.97
C GLU A 29 -7.23 61.94 22.87
N LEU A 30 -8.41 61.36 22.73
CA LEU A 30 -8.77 60.12 23.42
C LEU A 30 -7.65 59.11 23.14
N PRO A 31 -6.98 58.56 24.16
CA PRO A 31 -5.86 57.65 23.93
C PRO A 31 -6.37 56.43 23.16
N LEU A 32 -5.72 56.13 22.04
CA LEU A 32 -6.03 54.93 21.26
C LEU A 32 -5.82 53.70 22.13
N GLU A 33 -6.83 52.83 22.20
CA GLU A 33 -6.70 51.53 22.85
C GLU A 33 -5.76 50.66 22.01
N THR A 34 -4.86 49.91 22.64
CA THR A 34 -3.93 49.05 21.91
C THR A 34 -4.42 47.61 21.88
N PHE A 35 -4.21 46.93 20.75
CA PHE A 35 -4.34 45.49 20.66
C PHE A 35 -3.07 44.84 20.11
N ALA A 36 -2.85 43.58 20.44
CA ALA A 36 -1.70 42.82 19.98
C ALA A 36 -1.96 42.25 18.58
N LEU A 37 -1.04 42.52 17.67
CA LEU A 37 -0.88 41.76 16.44
C LEU A 37 0.20 40.70 16.64
N LEU A 38 -0.04 39.51 16.13
CA LEU A 38 0.86 38.35 16.22
C LEU A 38 1.24 37.88 14.82
N THR A 39 2.41 37.27 14.68
CA THR A 39 2.93 36.67 13.44
C THR A 39 3.81 35.48 13.81
N ASP A 40 3.94 34.52 12.90
CA ASP A 40 4.85 33.38 13.06
C ASP A 40 6.32 33.76 12.76
N SER A 41 6.55 34.84 12.00
CA SER A 41 7.88 35.35 11.69
C SER A 41 7.95 36.86 11.79
N SER A 42 8.91 37.35 12.57
CA SER A 42 9.28 38.78 12.64
C SER A 42 10.33 39.17 11.61
N VAL A 43 10.90 38.20 10.88
CA VAL A 43 11.83 38.46 9.77
C VAL A 43 11.12 38.10 8.48
N VAL A 44 10.96 39.08 7.61
CA VAL A 44 10.19 38.95 6.36
C VAL A 44 10.99 39.54 5.21
N MET A 45 10.62 39.19 3.99
CA MET A 45 11.26 39.68 2.77
C MET A 45 10.34 40.61 1.99
N GLN A 46 10.89 41.53 1.22
CA GLN A 46 10.14 42.29 0.22
C GLN A 46 9.32 41.35 -0.69
N MET A 47 8.06 41.73 -0.96
CA MET A 47 7.06 40.95 -1.71
C MET A 47 6.58 39.66 -1.04
N GLN A 48 7.04 39.34 0.17
CA GLN A 48 6.52 38.21 0.94
C GLN A 48 5.09 38.51 1.39
N TYR A 49 4.22 37.50 1.35
CA TYR A 49 2.94 37.55 2.03
C TYR A 49 3.08 37.17 3.50
N VAL A 50 2.50 37.98 4.36
CA VAL A 50 2.60 37.84 5.81
C VAL A 50 1.21 37.78 6.41
N VAL A 51 0.97 36.74 7.20
CA VAL A 51 -0.24 36.59 8.01
C VAL A 51 -0.01 37.27 9.35
N VAL A 52 -0.93 38.15 9.73
CA VAL A 52 -0.98 38.72 11.07
C VAL A 52 -2.29 38.35 11.72
N SER A 53 -2.24 37.97 13.00
CA SER A 53 -3.39 37.54 13.75
C SER A 53 -3.64 38.38 15.00
N SER A 54 -4.87 38.34 15.52
CA SER A 54 -5.24 38.95 16.79
C SER A 54 -6.18 38.04 17.55
N VAL A 55 -5.91 37.86 18.85
CA VAL A 55 -6.83 37.17 19.78
C VAL A 55 -7.78 38.14 20.48
N GLN A 56 -7.59 39.46 20.28
CA GLN A 56 -8.32 40.51 20.96
C GLN A 56 -9.37 41.18 20.07
N VAL A 57 -9.23 41.05 18.74
CA VAL A 57 -10.09 41.67 17.74
C VAL A 57 -10.64 40.59 16.82
N ILE A 58 -11.95 40.68 16.54
CA ILE A 58 -12.59 39.90 15.48
C ILE A 58 -12.66 40.78 14.23
N PHE A 59 -11.97 40.37 13.17
CA PHE A 59 -12.03 41.06 11.88
C PHE A 59 -13.37 40.75 11.21
N THR A 60 -14.18 41.76 10.94
CA THR A 60 -15.51 41.62 10.33
C THR A 60 -15.57 42.08 8.88
N GLN A 61 -14.62 42.91 8.44
CA GLN A 61 -14.53 43.41 7.08
C GLN A 61 -13.65 42.52 6.22
N ASN A 62 -13.88 42.52 4.91
CA ASN A 62 -13.06 41.74 3.98
C ASN A 62 -11.65 42.33 3.81
N ALA A 63 -11.50 43.65 3.99
CA ALA A 63 -10.24 44.35 3.83
C ALA A 63 -10.11 45.48 4.85
N TYR A 64 -8.86 45.80 5.19
CA TYR A 64 -8.43 46.86 6.08
C TYR A 64 -7.25 47.61 5.44
N ALA A 65 -7.04 48.85 5.86
CA ALA A 65 -5.85 49.62 5.52
C ALA A 65 -4.94 49.68 6.74
N GLY A 66 -3.64 49.48 6.53
CA GLY A 66 -2.62 49.64 7.55
C GLY A 66 -1.42 50.38 6.99
N MET A 67 -0.47 50.71 7.85
CA MET A 67 0.73 51.45 7.50
C MET A 67 1.96 50.62 7.85
N ILE A 68 2.88 50.45 6.91
CA ILE A 68 4.19 49.85 7.16
C ILE A 68 5.27 50.73 6.55
N GLY A 69 6.27 51.12 7.34
CA GLY A 69 7.34 52.01 6.89
C GLY A 69 6.83 53.34 6.28
N GLY A 70 5.70 53.85 6.76
CA GLY A 70 5.07 55.06 6.24
C GLY A 70 4.32 54.90 4.92
N ARG A 71 4.11 53.68 4.43
CA ARG A 71 3.27 53.37 3.26
C ARG A 71 2.00 52.65 3.65
N GLU A 72 0.91 53.00 2.98
CA GLU A 72 -0.35 52.29 3.11
C GLU A 72 -0.23 50.90 2.46
N VAL A 73 -0.69 49.88 3.18
CA VAL A 73 -0.81 48.51 2.70
C VAL A 73 -2.24 48.02 2.92
N ALA A 74 -2.73 47.25 1.95
CA ALA A 74 -4.00 46.56 2.08
C ALA A 74 -3.81 45.26 2.87
N LEU A 75 -4.60 45.08 3.92
CA LEU A 75 -4.67 43.85 4.69
C LEU A 75 -6.00 43.17 4.41
N THR A 76 -5.97 41.92 3.98
CA THR A 76 -7.18 41.20 3.58
C THR A 76 -7.50 40.08 4.55
N ARG A 77 -8.77 39.94 4.91
CA ARG A 77 -9.20 39.00 5.93
C ARG A 77 -9.13 37.55 5.43
N LEU A 78 -8.38 36.72 6.14
CA LEU A 78 -8.33 35.26 5.93
C LEU A 78 -9.35 34.52 6.79
N SER A 79 -9.50 34.94 8.04
CA SER A 79 -10.45 34.37 9.01
C SER A 79 -10.96 35.45 9.96
N ASP A 80 -11.75 35.08 10.95
CA ASP A 80 -12.23 36.00 11.99
C ASP A 80 -11.08 36.62 12.80
N GLN A 81 -9.88 36.03 12.76
CA GLN A 81 -8.73 36.41 13.59
C GLN A 81 -7.45 36.65 12.80
N GLU A 82 -7.46 36.53 11.47
CA GLU A 82 -6.25 36.62 10.63
C GLU A 82 -6.45 37.55 9.45
N LEU A 83 -5.41 38.35 9.17
CA LEU A 83 -5.27 39.18 7.99
C LEU A 83 -4.00 38.82 7.23
N LEU A 84 -4.03 38.98 5.91
CA LEU A 84 -2.92 38.79 4.99
C LEU A 84 -2.54 40.12 4.35
N PHE A 85 -1.25 40.43 4.28
CA PHE A 85 -0.75 41.56 3.49
C PHE A 85 0.53 41.19 2.75
N SER A 86 0.89 41.97 1.72
CA SER A 86 2.16 41.84 1.00
C SER A 86 3.13 42.91 1.48
N VAL A 87 4.37 42.52 1.77
CA VAL A 87 5.43 43.47 2.15
C VAL A 87 5.83 44.29 0.92
N PRO A 88 5.77 45.64 0.98
CA PRO A 88 6.16 46.48 -0.15
C PRO A 88 7.62 46.27 -0.58
N ASP A 89 7.87 46.29 -1.88
CA ASP A 89 9.20 46.13 -2.48
C ASP A 89 10.16 47.29 -2.22
N SER A 90 9.66 48.40 -1.68
CA SER A 90 10.41 49.63 -1.44
C SER A 90 10.86 49.83 0.00
N ILE A 91 10.57 48.89 0.91
CA ILE A 91 10.86 49.02 2.35
C ILE A 91 11.92 47.99 2.72
N GLU A 92 12.88 48.40 3.55
CA GLU A 92 13.95 47.54 4.07
C GLU A 92 14.30 47.92 5.52
N GLY A 93 14.88 46.98 6.25
CA GLY A 93 15.27 47.17 7.65
C GLY A 93 14.09 47.02 8.61
N GLU A 94 14.24 47.59 9.81
CA GLU A 94 13.20 47.53 10.84
C GLU A 94 12.01 48.41 10.46
N SER A 95 10.80 47.85 10.45
CA SER A 95 9.57 48.56 10.12
C SER A 95 8.40 48.03 10.95
N THR A 96 7.53 48.94 11.39
CA THR A 96 6.32 48.58 12.14
C THR A 96 5.12 48.59 11.22
N LEU A 97 4.34 47.52 11.23
CA LEU A 97 2.99 47.50 10.70
C LEU A 97 2.04 48.05 11.76
N GLU A 98 1.30 49.10 11.41
CA GLU A 98 0.24 49.69 12.22
C GLU A 98 -1.12 49.47 11.56
N LEU A 99 -2.08 48.94 12.32
CA LEU A 99 -3.44 48.70 11.87
C LEU A 99 -4.42 49.46 12.76
N LEU A 100 -5.23 50.34 12.16
CA LEU A 100 -6.23 51.12 12.86
C LEU A 100 -7.63 50.53 12.64
N ILE A 101 -8.32 50.19 13.72
CA ILE A 101 -9.70 49.69 13.70
C ILE A 101 -10.51 50.49 14.72
N GLY A 102 -11.37 51.39 14.24
CA GLY A 102 -12.12 52.29 15.11
C GLY A 102 -11.20 53.17 15.96
N ASN A 103 -11.30 53.08 17.28
CA ASN A 103 -10.43 53.76 18.25
C ASN A 103 -9.26 52.89 18.74
N GLN A 104 -9.00 51.74 18.10
CA GLN A 104 -7.96 50.79 18.50
C GLN A 104 -6.81 50.76 17.49
N VAL A 105 -5.59 50.56 17.98
CA VAL A 105 -4.38 50.42 17.17
C VAL A 105 -3.62 49.13 17.49
N GLY A 106 -3.38 48.33 16.45
CA GLY A 106 -2.55 47.14 16.48
C GLY A 106 -1.19 47.46 15.92
N ARG A 107 -0.12 46.99 16.57
CA ARG A 107 1.27 47.20 16.11
C ARG A 107 2.06 45.91 16.13
N ILE A 108 2.89 45.69 15.11
CA ILE A 108 3.86 44.60 15.07
C ILE A 108 5.10 45.03 14.30
N VAL A 109 6.28 44.65 14.80
CA VAL A 109 7.58 45.04 14.23
C VAL A 109 8.13 43.90 13.39
N PHE A 110 8.62 44.23 12.20
CA PHE A 110 9.30 43.33 11.29
C PHE A 110 10.72 43.81 10.98
N THR A 111 11.63 42.87 10.74
CA THR A 111 12.88 43.11 10.02
C THR A 111 12.68 42.69 8.57
N ILE A 112 12.62 43.68 7.67
CA ILE A 112 12.36 43.47 6.23
C ILE A 112 13.69 43.35 5.48
N GLN A 113 13.89 42.21 4.83
CA GLN A 113 15.05 41.90 4.00
C GLN A 113 14.79 42.25 2.52
N THR A 114 15.83 42.71 1.84
CA THR A 114 15.81 42.97 0.41
C THR A 114 15.66 41.65 -0.36
N ASN A 115 14.79 41.65 -1.38
CA ASN A 115 14.56 40.47 -2.22
C ASN A 115 15.49 40.48 -3.45
N GLU A 116 16.78 40.20 -3.20
CA GLU A 116 17.79 40.15 -4.25
C GLU A 116 17.85 38.79 -4.94
N ILE A 117 17.61 38.78 -6.25
CA ILE A 117 17.74 37.58 -7.08
C ILE A 117 18.95 37.72 -7.98
N ARG A 118 19.88 36.77 -7.84
CA ARG A 118 21.11 36.71 -8.66
C ARG A 118 20.88 36.03 -10.01
N ASP A 119 20.05 34.98 -10.02
CA ASP A 119 19.75 34.19 -11.20
C ASP A 119 18.23 34.07 -11.37
N ILE A 120 17.68 34.97 -12.20
CA ILE A 120 16.24 35.07 -12.48
C ILE A 120 15.74 33.77 -13.11
N GLU A 121 16.45 33.26 -14.11
CA GLU A 121 16.03 32.08 -14.86
C GLU A 121 16.09 30.82 -13.98
N ALA A 122 17.14 30.64 -13.16
CA ALA A 122 17.20 29.51 -12.24
C ALA A 122 16.10 29.56 -11.16
N THR A 123 15.78 30.75 -10.66
CA THR A 123 14.72 30.92 -9.65
C THR A 123 13.35 30.61 -10.24
N VAL A 124 13.01 31.22 -11.37
CA VAL A 124 11.76 30.94 -12.11
C VAL A 124 11.66 29.46 -12.45
N LYS A 125 12.76 28.87 -12.91
CA LYS A 125 12.79 27.46 -13.28
C LYS A 125 12.44 26.57 -12.09
N THR A 126 13.16 26.75 -10.99
CA THR A 126 13.02 25.92 -9.79
C THR A 126 11.67 26.12 -9.11
N GLU A 127 11.24 27.37 -8.98
CA GLU A 127 10.08 27.73 -8.16
C GLU A 127 8.74 27.69 -8.90
N LEU A 128 8.76 27.74 -10.24
CA LEU A 128 7.55 27.86 -11.04
C LEU A 128 7.52 26.88 -12.22
N THR A 129 8.43 26.99 -13.19
CA THR A 129 8.22 26.26 -14.46
C THR A 129 8.46 24.76 -14.35
N ASP A 130 9.44 24.30 -13.57
CA ASP A 130 9.67 22.87 -13.34
C ASP A 130 8.47 22.25 -12.59
N PRO A 131 7.98 22.81 -11.46
CA PRO A 131 6.78 22.30 -10.80
C PRO A 131 5.53 22.26 -11.69
N LEU A 132 5.27 23.31 -12.48
CA LEU A 132 4.12 23.32 -13.39
C LEU A 132 4.26 22.30 -14.53
N THR A 133 5.48 22.05 -14.99
CA THR A 133 5.76 21.00 -15.98
C THR A 133 5.53 19.61 -15.38
N ASP A 134 5.96 19.37 -14.14
CA ASP A 134 5.72 18.12 -13.42
C ASP A 134 4.21 17.87 -13.21
N PHE A 135 3.42 18.91 -12.92
CA PHE A 135 1.96 18.81 -12.89
C PHE A 135 1.38 18.46 -14.26
N SER A 136 1.83 19.12 -15.33
CA SER A 136 1.37 18.82 -16.69
C SER A 136 1.65 17.37 -17.08
N MET A 137 2.85 16.85 -16.76
CA MET A 137 3.21 15.46 -17.01
C MET A 137 2.35 14.49 -16.19
N SER A 138 2.11 14.81 -14.90
CA SER A 138 1.23 14.00 -14.03
C SER A 138 -0.20 13.95 -14.56
N ILE A 139 -0.74 15.07 -15.04
CA ILE A 139 -2.06 15.14 -15.66
C ILE A 139 -2.10 14.33 -16.95
N GLU A 140 -1.08 14.43 -17.80
CA GLU A 140 -1.01 13.65 -19.05
C GLU A 140 -0.90 12.14 -18.80
N ASP A 141 -0.26 11.72 -17.71
CA ASP A 141 -0.24 10.31 -17.29
C ASP A 141 -1.62 9.86 -16.77
N LEU A 142 -2.30 10.68 -15.97
CA LEU A 142 -3.66 10.39 -15.49
C LEU A 142 -4.69 10.36 -16.62
N LEU A 143 -4.57 11.21 -17.63
CA LEU A 143 -5.46 11.23 -18.80
C LEU A 143 -5.33 10.00 -19.71
N LYS A 144 -4.32 9.15 -19.51
CA LYS A 144 -4.21 7.84 -20.19
C LYS A 144 -5.09 6.78 -19.52
N ASP A 145 -5.57 7.07 -18.32
CA ASP A 145 -6.43 6.17 -17.58
C ASP A 145 -7.89 6.31 -18.05
N ASN A 146 -8.46 5.19 -18.48
CA ASN A 146 -9.82 5.15 -19.01
C ASN A 146 -10.86 4.75 -17.96
N THR A 147 -10.46 4.57 -16.69
CA THR A 147 -11.37 4.24 -15.59
C THR A 147 -11.91 5.48 -14.88
N LEU A 148 -11.27 6.64 -15.06
CA LEU A 148 -11.63 7.87 -14.38
C LEU A 148 -13.01 8.38 -14.83
N PRO A 149 -13.85 8.87 -13.90
CA PRO A 149 -15.14 9.49 -14.25
C PRO A 149 -14.99 10.69 -15.19
N ASP A 150 -15.99 10.92 -16.05
CA ASP A 150 -16.01 12.04 -17.00
C ASP A 150 -15.77 13.40 -16.33
N ALA A 151 -16.33 13.61 -15.14
CA ALA A 151 -16.13 14.85 -14.38
C ALA A 151 -14.66 15.09 -14.03
N VAL A 152 -13.95 14.05 -13.58
CA VAL A 152 -12.52 14.13 -13.25
C VAL A 152 -11.68 14.31 -14.52
N THR A 153 -12.02 13.59 -15.59
CA THR A 153 -11.37 13.72 -16.90
C THR A 153 -11.52 15.14 -17.46
N ASN A 154 -12.69 15.77 -17.32
CA ASN A 154 -12.93 17.15 -17.75
C ASN A 154 -12.16 18.17 -16.91
N ASP A 155 -12.10 17.97 -15.59
CA ASP A 155 -11.29 18.79 -14.68
C ASP A 155 -9.80 18.72 -15.06
N LEU A 156 -9.27 17.50 -15.31
CA LEU A 156 -7.89 17.26 -15.77
C LEU A 156 -7.60 17.92 -17.12
N ASN A 157 -8.50 17.78 -18.11
CA ASN A 157 -8.34 18.42 -19.42
C ASN A 157 -8.32 19.95 -19.31
N SER A 158 -9.27 20.53 -18.56
CA SER A 158 -9.34 21.97 -18.29
C SER A 158 -8.05 22.45 -17.62
N SER A 159 -7.54 21.69 -16.67
CA SER A 159 -6.30 22.02 -15.98
C SER A 159 -5.07 21.97 -16.90
N ASN A 160 -4.96 20.94 -17.73
CA ASN A 160 -3.83 20.79 -18.64
C ASN A 160 -3.79 21.95 -19.63
N GLN A 161 -4.96 22.35 -20.12
CA GLN A 161 -5.09 23.52 -20.99
C GLN A 161 -4.69 24.81 -20.27
N LEU A 162 -5.13 25.01 -19.03
CA LEU A 162 -4.77 26.18 -18.22
C LEU A 162 -3.25 26.30 -17.99
N LEU A 163 -2.57 25.17 -17.69
CA LEU A 163 -1.12 25.12 -17.56
C LEU A 163 -0.41 25.48 -18.87
N LYS A 164 -0.87 24.90 -19.99
CA LYS A 164 -0.32 25.15 -21.33
C LYS A 164 -0.45 26.61 -21.73
N ASP A 165 -1.62 27.19 -21.52
CA ASP A 165 -1.89 28.59 -21.83
C ASP A 165 -1.10 29.54 -20.92
N TYR A 166 -0.94 29.18 -19.64
CA TYR A 166 -0.07 29.92 -18.73
C TYR A 166 1.39 29.91 -19.21
N LEU A 167 1.97 28.74 -19.44
CA LEU A 167 3.37 28.60 -19.85
C LEU A 167 3.64 29.30 -21.20
N ALA A 168 2.68 29.28 -22.12
CA ALA A 168 2.78 29.99 -23.39
C ALA A 168 2.79 31.52 -23.21
N GLN A 169 1.92 32.08 -22.35
CA GLN A 169 1.96 33.52 -22.04
C GLN A 169 3.19 33.90 -21.21
N PHE A 170 3.63 33.03 -20.31
CA PHE A 170 4.83 33.27 -19.49
C PHE A 170 6.09 33.35 -20.35
N ALA A 171 6.21 32.51 -21.38
CA ALA A 171 7.37 32.47 -22.27
C ALA A 171 7.62 33.78 -23.04
N ILE A 172 6.59 34.60 -23.24
CA ILE A 172 6.68 35.88 -23.96
C ILE A 172 6.88 37.11 -23.04
N LEU A 173 6.96 36.91 -21.73
CA LEU A 173 7.23 37.99 -20.77
C LEU A 173 8.60 38.63 -21.02
N SER A 174 8.67 39.94 -20.80
CA SER A 174 9.93 40.69 -20.77
C SER A 174 10.80 40.27 -19.58
N SER A 175 12.10 40.59 -19.64
CA SER A 175 13.03 40.32 -18.55
C SER A 175 12.64 40.99 -17.23
N ASP A 176 12.05 42.19 -17.30
CA ASP A 176 11.61 42.94 -16.11
C ASP A 176 10.38 42.27 -15.48
N GLU A 177 9.42 41.81 -16.29
CA GLU A 177 8.27 41.04 -15.80
C GLU A 177 8.70 39.70 -15.20
N LYS A 178 9.66 39.00 -15.84
CA LYS A 178 10.23 37.76 -15.27
C LYS A 178 10.97 37.99 -13.96
N LEU A 179 11.65 39.13 -13.79
CA LEU A 179 12.28 39.49 -12.52
C LEU A 179 11.23 39.69 -11.42
N GLU A 180 10.12 40.36 -11.71
CA GLU A 180 9.00 40.51 -10.75
C GLU A 180 8.41 39.15 -10.36
N VAL A 181 8.21 38.24 -11.32
CA VAL A 181 7.75 36.87 -11.04
C VAL A 181 8.76 36.12 -10.20
N ALA A 182 10.06 36.20 -10.53
CA ALA A 182 11.11 35.56 -9.77
C ALA A 182 11.12 36.05 -8.32
N ARG A 183 11.02 37.37 -8.10
CA ARG A 183 10.96 37.98 -6.75
C ARG A 183 9.76 37.47 -5.97
N PHE A 184 8.61 37.40 -6.61
CA PHE A 184 7.41 36.86 -5.98
C PHE A 184 7.64 35.43 -5.48
N TYR A 185 8.12 34.52 -6.33
CA TYR A 185 8.30 33.11 -5.98
C TYR A 185 9.50 32.84 -5.07
N HIS A 186 10.53 33.70 -5.09
CA HIS A 186 11.62 33.64 -4.12
C HIS A 186 11.16 34.02 -2.71
N ALA A 187 10.33 35.07 -2.58
CA ALA A 187 9.77 35.46 -1.29
C ALA A 187 8.65 34.52 -0.81
N ASN A 188 8.00 33.82 -1.75
CA ASN A 188 6.89 32.92 -1.50
C ASN A 188 7.14 31.60 -2.27
N PRO A 189 7.94 30.66 -1.74
CA PRO A 189 8.19 29.37 -2.39
C PRO A 189 6.95 28.47 -2.28
N LEU A 190 5.97 28.71 -3.16
CA LEU A 190 4.65 28.08 -3.09
C LEU A 190 4.67 26.60 -3.54
N PHE A 191 5.52 26.27 -4.52
CA PHE A 191 5.55 24.95 -5.17
C PHE A 191 6.77 24.07 -4.83
N THR A 192 7.81 24.62 -4.19
CA THR A 192 9.07 23.90 -3.92
C THR A 192 9.26 23.50 -2.47
N THR A 193 8.35 23.93 -1.60
CA THR A 193 8.20 23.34 -0.27
C THR A 193 7.99 21.84 -0.42
N ASP A 194 8.49 21.05 0.54
CA ASP A 194 8.55 19.58 0.44
C ASP A 194 7.19 18.90 0.15
N HIS A 195 6.09 19.66 0.24
CA HIS A 195 4.74 19.24 -0.05
C HIS A 195 4.46 18.82 -1.52
N PHE A 196 5.21 19.31 -2.51
CA PHE A 196 5.00 18.98 -3.93
C PHE A 196 6.11 18.10 -4.54
N LYS A 197 7.26 17.95 -3.87
CA LYS A 197 8.37 17.07 -4.32
C LYS A 197 8.02 15.57 -4.29
N VAL A 198 6.89 15.20 -3.69
CA VAL A 198 6.45 13.81 -3.45
C VAL A 198 5.71 13.21 -4.66
N LEU A 199 5.61 13.92 -5.79
CA LEU A 199 5.10 13.35 -7.05
C LEU A 199 6.03 12.27 -7.67
N LYS A 200 7.10 11.85 -6.99
CA LYS A 200 8.07 10.88 -7.51
C LYS A 200 7.66 9.42 -7.31
N LYS A 201 8.01 8.66 -8.34
CA LYS A 201 7.66 7.28 -8.71
C LYS A 201 7.60 6.25 -7.58
N ALA A 202 6.71 5.29 -7.83
CA ALA A 202 6.69 3.93 -7.29
C ALA A 202 8.09 3.42 -6.94
N ASN A 203 8.23 2.87 -5.73
CA ASN A 203 9.44 2.14 -5.37
C ASN A 203 9.44 0.87 -6.24
N PRO A 204 10.46 0.63 -7.09
CA PRO A 204 10.44 -0.50 -8.01
C PRO A 204 10.48 -1.86 -7.31
N ASN A 205 10.67 -1.87 -5.98
CA ASN A 205 10.73 -3.07 -5.16
C ASN A 205 9.47 -3.27 -4.27
N SER A 206 8.46 -2.39 -4.32
CA SER A 206 7.20 -2.56 -3.58
C SER A 206 6.17 -3.32 -4.39
N ASN A 207 5.13 -3.79 -3.70
CA ASN A 207 4.00 -4.44 -4.34
C ASN A 207 3.21 -3.40 -5.17
N PRO A 208 2.87 -3.68 -6.45
CA PRO A 208 2.16 -2.74 -7.32
C PRO A 208 0.82 -2.23 -6.76
N ASN A 209 0.09 -3.07 -6.02
CA ASN A 209 -1.18 -2.68 -5.40
C ASN A 209 -0.94 -1.68 -4.26
N TYR A 210 0.15 -1.85 -3.50
CA TYR A 210 0.53 -0.90 -2.46
C TYR A 210 1.11 0.40 -3.02
N ASP A 211 1.83 0.33 -4.14
CA ASP A 211 2.27 1.53 -4.86
C ASP A 211 1.11 2.43 -5.25
N CYS A 212 -0.01 1.84 -5.73
CA CYS A 212 -1.25 2.58 -6.00
C CYS A 212 -1.68 3.37 -4.77
N PHE A 213 -1.80 2.70 -3.61
CA PHE A 213 -2.25 3.33 -2.38
C PHE A 213 -1.27 4.39 -1.88
N ALA A 214 0.03 4.08 -1.80
CA ALA A 214 1.04 4.98 -1.26
C ALA A 214 1.18 6.25 -2.11
N VAL A 215 1.19 6.12 -3.43
CA VAL A 215 1.28 7.26 -4.34
C VAL A 215 0.03 8.13 -4.23
N ASN A 216 -1.16 7.54 -4.32
CA ASN A 216 -2.39 8.32 -4.35
C ASN A 216 -2.76 8.90 -2.98
N SER A 217 -2.49 8.20 -1.88
CA SER A 217 -2.69 8.75 -0.52
C SER A 217 -1.78 9.94 -0.25
N ASN A 218 -0.50 9.86 -0.65
CA ASN A 218 0.42 10.98 -0.54
C ASN A 218 -0.03 12.19 -1.38
N ARG A 219 -0.50 11.96 -2.61
CA ARG A 219 -1.08 13.01 -3.47
C ARG A 219 -2.25 13.70 -2.77
N VAL A 220 -3.25 12.97 -2.28
CA VAL A 220 -4.40 13.62 -1.62
C VAL A 220 -3.97 14.37 -0.36
N ILE A 221 -3.15 13.77 0.48
CA ILE A 221 -2.76 14.32 1.78
C ILE A 221 -1.92 15.58 1.66
N MET A 222 -0.80 15.50 0.95
CA MET A 222 0.21 16.57 0.93
C MET A 222 -0.30 17.76 0.13
N THR A 223 -0.99 17.48 -0.97
CA THR A 223 -1.54 18.49 -1.85
C THR A 223 -2.72 19.21 -1.20
N THR A 224 -3.61 18.52 -0.47
CA THR A 224 -4.74 19.19 0.18
C THR A 224 -4.28 20.12 1.32
N LEU A 225 -3.35 19.68 2.17
CA LEU A 225 -2.86 20.50 3.29
C LEU A 225 -2.07 21.73 2.83
N ALA A 226 -1.22 21.59 1.81
CA ALA A 226 -0.50 22.72 1.24
C ALA A 226 -1.48 23.71 0.59
N ILE A 227 -2.39 23.22 -0.25
CA ILE A 227 -3.28 24.06 -1.06
C ILE A 227 -4.30 24.82 -0.22
N LEU A 228 -4.83 24.24 0.86
CA LEU A 228 -5.86 24.90 1.67
C LEU A 228 -5.42 26.22 2.28
N THR A 229 -4.22 26.24 2.85
CA THR A 229 -3.61 27.43 3.43
C THR A 229 -3.48 28.55 2.38
N PHE A 230 -3.28 28.15 1.13
CA PHE A 230 -3.01 29.02 0.00
C PHE A 230 -4.27 29.52 -0.72
N VAL A 231 -5.30 28.69 -0.87
CA VAL A 231 -6.55 29.08 -1.56
C VAL A 231 -7.40 30.04 -0.76
N ASN A 232 -7.34 29.97 0.57
CA ASN A 232 -7.96 31.01 1.39
C ASN A 232 -7.32 32.39 1.15
N GLY A 233 -6.05 32.44 0.73
CA GLY A 233 -5.37 33.66 0.30
C GLY A 233 -5.69 34.07 -1.14
N LEU A 234 -5.92 33.13 -2.06
CA LEU A 234 -6.07 33.36 -3.51
C LEU A 234 -7.10 34.40 -3.91
N ALA A 235 -8.27 34.40 -3.28
CA ALA A 235 -9.36 35.34 -3.59
C ALA A 235 -8.97 36.81 -3.34
N TYR A 236 -7.86 37.03 -2.63
CA TYR A 236 -7.47 38.31 -2.07
C TYR A 236 -6.13 38.83 -2.60
N LEU A 237 -5.31 37.99 -3.25
CA LEU A 237 -4.03 38.40 -3.85
C LEU A 237 -4.22 39.34 -5.07
N GLY A 238 -5.40 39.34 -5.70
CA GLY A 238 -5.66 40.08 -6.94
C GLY A 238 -5.96 41.58 -6.79
N ALA A 239 -5.96 42.10 -5.56
CA ALA A 239 -6.43 43.45 -5.29
C ALA A 239 -5.35 44.55 -5.35
N SER A 240 -4.05 44.23 -5.46
CA SER A 240 -3.03 45.21 -5.02
C SER A 240 -1.68 45.27 -5.74
N SER A 241 -1.49 44.85 -7.01
CA SER A 241 -0.11 44.81 -7.56
C SER A 241 0.07 44.97 -9.10
N PRO A 242 1.24 45.49 -9.58
CA PRO A 242 1.61 45.66 -11.00
C PRO A 242 1.67 44.36 -11.86
N MET A 243 1.79 44.49 -13.19
CA MET A 243 1.65 43.37 -14.15
C MET A 243 2.49 42.12 -13.87
N GLY A 244 3.72 42.20 -13.33
CA GLY A 244 4.51 40.99 -13.02
C GLY A 244 3.94 40.17 -11.85
N SER A 245 3.16 40.79 -10.97
CA SER A 245 2.39 40.03 -9.97
C SER A 245 1.18 39.32 -10.57
N VAL A 246 0.59 39.85 -11.65
CA VAL A 246 -0.50 39.19 -12.38
C VAL A 246 0.01 37.89 -13.02
N ALA A 247 1.20 37.92 -13.62
CA ALA A 247 1.85 36.73 -14.15
C ALA A 247 2.16 35.69 -13.06
N ALA A 248 2.67 36.14 -11.90
CA ALA A 248 2.97 35.25 -10.79
C ALA A 248 1.69 34.60 -10.24
N MET A 249 0.64 35.39 -10.05
CA MET A 249 -0.67 34.95 -9.62
C MET A 249 -1.34 33.99 -10.61
N ALA A 250 -1.28 34.27 -11.91
CA ALA A 250 -1.84 33.37 -12.92
C ALA A 250 -1.15 32.00 -12.87
N GLY A 251 0.17 31.96 -12.67
CA GLY A 251 0.92 30.71 -12.50
C GLY A 251 0.52 29.96 -11.24
N PHE A 252 0.28 30.70 -10.15
CA PHE A 252 -0.17 30.14 -8.90
C PHE A 252 -1.56 29.51 -9.02
N VAL A 253 -2.52 30.22 -9.63
CA VAL A 253 -3.87 29.68 -9.90
C VAL A 253 -3.79 28.45 -10.79
N ALA A 254 -2.99 28.48 -11.86
CA ALA A 254 -2.82 27.35 -12.77
C ALA A 254 -2.25 26.11 -12.04
N GLY A 255 -1.21 26.30 -11.22
CA GLY A 255 -0.63 25.22 -10.42
C GLY A 255 -1.58 24.65 -9.36
N VAL A 256 -2.32 25.53 -8.67
CA VAL A 256 -3.34 25.09 -7.69
C VAL A 256 -4.47 24.32 -8.39
N TYR A 257 -4.95 24.80 -9.53
CA TYR A 257 -6.00 24.13 -10.30
C TYR A 257 -5.56 22.74 -10.76
N ALA A 258 -4.30 22.62 -11.20
CA ALA A 258 -3.68 21.34 -11.56
C ALA A 258 -3.59 20.39 -10.39
N ALA A 259 -3.10 20.88 -9.27
CA ALA A 259 -2.95 20.07 -8.09
C ALA A 259 -4.30 19.60 -7.52
N VAL A 260 -5.35 20.43 -7.59
CA VAL A 260 -6.73 20.04 -7.25
C VAL A 260 -7.25 18.95 -8.19
N SER A 261 -7.03 19.07 -9.49
CA SER A 261 -7.47 18.06 -10.47
C SER A 261 -6.75 16.72 -10.27
N ILE A 262 -5.45 16.76 -9.94
CA ILE A 262 -4.66 15.57 -9.57
C ILE A 262 -5.19 14.93 -8.27
N ILE A 263 -5.59 15.73 -7.27
CA ILE A 263 -6.21 15.22 -6.04
C ILE A 263 -7.49 14.45 -6.36
N SER A 264 -8.37 15.01 -7.21
CA SER A 264 -9.63 14.36 -7.59
C SER A 264 -9.38 12.96 -8.18
N ALA A 265 -8.44 12.86 -9.13
CA ALA A 265 -8.09 11.58 -9.75
C ALA A 265 -7.43 10.60 -8.76
N ALA A 266 -6.51 11.09 -7.92
CA ALA A 266 -5.87 10.27 -6.90
C ALA A 266 -6.89 9.72 -5.89
N GLN A 267 -7.89 10.51 -5.55
CA GLN A 267 -8.95 10.06 -4.66
C GLN A 267 -9.83 8.97 -5.30
N GLU A 268 -10.22 9.11 -6.56
CA GLU A 268 -10.94 8.07 -7.30
C GLU A 268 -10.18 6.74 -7.26
N HIS A 269 -8.88 6.76 -7.55
CA HIS A 269 -8.03 5.58 -7.45
C HIS A 269 -8.02 4.97 -6.05
N LEU A 270 -7.90 5.80 -5.01
CA LEU A 270 -7.89 5.30 -3.62
C LEU A 270 -9.19 4.61 -3.22
N LEU A 271 -10.33 5.12 -3.70
CA LEU A 271 -11.64 4.64 -3.30
C LEU A 271 -12.10 3.42 -4.11
N HIS A 272 -11.62 3.28 -5.35
CA HIS A 272 -12.17 2.31 -6.30
C HIS A 272 -11.16 1.36 -6.92
N GLU A 273 -9.85 1.62 -6.80
CA GLU A 273 -8.82 0.81 -7.46
C GLU A 273 -7.71 0.32 -6.54
N CYS A 274 -7.28 1.12 -5.57
CA CYS A 274 -6.14 0.78 -4.71
C CYS A 274 -6.56 -0.16 -3.58
N PHE A 275 -6.51 -1.46 -3.87
CA PHE A 275 -6.72 -2.53 -2.90
C PHE A 275 -5.53 -2.68 -1.94
N LEU A 276 -5.83 -2.74 -0.64
CA LEU A 276 -4.85 -2.95 0.43
C LEU A 276 -4.94 -4.37 0.96
N PRO A 277 -3.82 -5.11 1.06
CA PRO A 277 -3.80 -6.37 1.77
C PRO A 277 -4.02 -6.11 3.25
N PHE A 278 -5.02 -6.74 3.85
CA PHE A 278 -5.34 -6.53 5.27
C PHE A 278 -5.40 -7.82 6.09
N LYS A 279 -5.42 -8.97 5.41
CA LYS A 279 -5.40 -10.28 6.04
C LYS A 279 -4.63 -11.28 5.19
N HIS A 280 -3.81 -12.08 5.86
CA HIS A 280 -2.99 -13.11 5.25
C HIS A 280 -3.30 -14.46 5.90
N ALA A 281 -3.53 -15.47 5.08
CA ALA A 281 -3.80 -16.82 5.54
C ALA A 281 -3.00 -17.83 4.70
N LEU A 282 -2.55 -18.91 5.35
CA LEU A 282 -2.08 -20.08 4.63
C LEU A 282 -3.25 -21.05 4.47
N VAL A 283 -3.36 -21.65 3.28
CA VAL A 283 -4.31 -22.73 3.00
C VAL A 283 -3.57 -23.95 2.49
N ASP A 284 -4.04 -25.13 2.88
CA ASP A 284 -3.49 -26.41 2.41
C ASP A 284 -3.93 -26.73 0.96
N ALA A 285 -3.49 -27.88 0.44
CA ALA A 285 -3.87 -28.36 -0.89
C ALA A 285 -5.38 -28.55 -1.09
N THR A 286 -6.16 -28.69 0.00
CA THR A 286 -7.63 -28.77 -0.05
C THR A 286 -8.31 -27.42 -0.01
N GLY A 287 -7.54 -26.33 0.17
CA GLY A 287 -8.04 -24.96 0.34
C GLY A 287 -8.49 -24.65 1.77
N SER A 288 -8.19 -25.50 2.75
CA SER A 288 -8.52 -25.25 4.15
C SER A 288 -7.45 -24.40 4.82
N GLY A 289 -7.85 -23.24 5.37
CA GLY A 289 -7.02 -22.41 6.26
C GLY A 289 -7.21 -22.69 7.75
N ARG A 290 -8.03 -23.69 8.12
CA ARG A 290 -8.33 -24.03 9.51
C ARG A 290 -7.57 -25.28 9.93
N ASP A 291 -6.95 -25.21 11.10
CA ASP A 291 -6.21 -26.32 11.72
C ASP A 291 -5.19 -26.96 10.77
N LEU A 292 -4.35 -26.13 10.17
CA LEU A 292 -3.28 -26.55 9.27
C LEU A 292 -2.46 -27.66 9.92
N LYS A 293 -2.20 -28.72 9.16
CA LYS A 293 -1.45 -29.88 9.65
C LYS A 293 -0.05 -29.85 9.08
N VAL A 294 0.94 -30.05 9.92
CA VAL A 294 2.32 -30.29 9.48
C VAL A 294 2.87 -31.51 10.18
N TYR A 295 3.79 -32.21 9.52
CA TYR A 295 4.53 -33.30 10.13
C TYR A 295 5.88 -32.79 10.65
N ASN A 296 6.28 -33.27 11.83
CA ASN A 296 7.49 -32.82 12.48
C ASN A 296 8.71 -33.03 11.57
N ASN A 297 9.49 -31.98 11.35
CA ASN A 297 10.68 -32.01 10.51
C ASN A 297 10.45 -32.32 9.01
N ARG A 298 9.22 -32.10 8.52
CA ARG A 298 8.88 -32.22 7.09
C ARG A 298 8.46 -30.86 6.52
N PHE A 299 8.78 -30.61 5.26
CA PHE A 299 8.25 -29.46 4.52
C PHE A 299 6.85 -29.81 4.01
N GLU A 300 5.89 -28.97 4.37
CA GLU A 300 4.54 -29.00 3.81
C GLU A 300 4.32 -27.79 2.92
N GLU A 301 3.58 -27.99 1.83
CA GLU A 301 3.24 -26.95 0.86
C GLU A 301 1.91 -26.28 1.21
N PHE A 302 1.93 -24.95 1.25
CA PHE A 302 0.79 -24.11 1.49
C PHE A 302 0.67 -23.07 0.39
N ARG A 303 -0.56 -22.68 0.08
CA ARG A 303 -0.82 -21.47 -0.72
C ARG A 303 -1.06 -20.30 0.22
N LEU A 304 -0.53 -19.15 -0.15
CA LEU A 304 -0.80 -17.90 0.53
C LEU A 304 -2.07 -17.29 -0.05
N MET A 305 -3.09 -17.12 0.78
CA MET A 305 -4.28 -16.36 0.44
C MET A 305 -4.19 -14.99 1.10
N VAL A 306 -4.45 -13.95 0.32
CA VAL A 306 -4.49 -12.57 0.78
C VAL A 306 -5.88 -12.03 0.57
N SER A 307 -6.48 -11.52 1.64
CA SER A 307 -7.70 -10.73 1.55
C SER A 307 -7.30 -9.25 1.40
N GLU A 308 -7.85 -8.61 0.39
CA GLU A 308 -7.60 -7.23 0.03
C GLU A 308 -8.91 -6.43 0.06
N ARG A 309 -8.85 -5.16 0.47
CA ARG A 309 -10.01 -4.24 0.44
C ARG A 309 -9.54 -2.80 0.31
N HIS A 310 -10.45 -1.87 0.00
CA HIS A 310 -10.13 -0.44 0.05
C HIS A 310 -10.07 0.07 1.50
N LEU A 311 -9.50 1.25 1.66
CA LEU A 311 -9.50 1.97 2.93
C LEU A 311 -10.94 2.36 3.33
N ILE A 312 -11.31 2.11 4.59
CA ILE A 312 -12.65 2.42 5.11
C ILE A 312 -12.58 3.36 6.32
N THR A 313 -13.72 3.96 6.68
CA THR A 313 -13.79 4.93 7.78
C THR A 313 -13.25 4.38 9.11
N SER A 314 -13.47 3.10 9.42
CA SER A 314 -13.02 2.50 10.69
C SER A 314 -11.50 2.35 10.81
N ASP A 315 -10.76 2.41 9.69
CA ASP A 315 -9.29 2.30 9.70
C ASP A 315 -8.64 3.49 10.42
N ALA A 316 -9.32 4.63 10.52
CA ALA A 316 -8.92 5.78 11.32
C ALA A 316 -8.63 5.41 12.79
N ASN A 317 -9.32 4.40 13.32
CA ASN A 317 -9.15 3.90 14.70
C ASN A 317 -8.37 2.58 14.77
N GLY A 318 -7.78 2.15 13.64
CA GLY A 318 -7.04 0.89 13.53
C GLY A 318 -5.69 0.92 14.26
N LYS A 319 -5.12 -0.27 14.47
CA LYS A 319 -3.78 -0.43 15.07
C LYS A 319 -2.65 -0.13 14.08
N ASN A 320 -2.92 -0.21 12.77
CA ASN A 320 -1.95 0.14 11.74
C ASN A 320 -1.87 1.67 11.66
N THR A 321 -0.76 2.24 12.12
CA THR A 321 -0.56 3.69 12.23
C THR A 321 -0.54 4.38 10.87
N LEU A 322 -0.05 3.72 9.81
CA LEU A 322 -0.09 4.26 8.46
C LEU A 322 -1.53 4.41 7.99
N LEU A 323 -2.33 3.34 8.05
CA LEU A 323 -3.73 3.37 7.62
C LEU A 323 -4.56 4.35 8.45
N SER A 324 -4.35 4.36 9.76
CA SER A 324 -5.03 5.29 10.66
C SER A 324 -4.67 6.75 10.34
N ASN A 325 -3.38 7.06 10.15
CA ASN A 325 -2.95 8.41 9.79
C ASN A 325 -3.50 8.84 8.42
N THR A 326 -3.46 7.94 7.43
CA THR A 326 -3.99 8.22 6.09
C THR A 326 -5.49 8.47 6.14
N ALA A 327 -6.27 7.61 6.80
CA ALA A 327 -7.71 7.79 6.93
C ALA A 327 -8.10 9.11 7.61
N ASN A 328 -7.39 9.47 8.70
CA ASN A 328 -7.61 10.74 9.40
C ASN A 328 -7.31 11.96 8.50
N LYS A 329 -6.22 11.90 7.72
CA LYS A 329 -5.83 13.00 6.83
C LYS A 329 -6.77 13.11 5.61
N LEU A 330 -7.28 12.00 5.08
CA LEU A 330 -8.30 12.01 4.03
C LEU A 330 -9.62 12.61 4.52
N SER A 331 -10.03 12.30 5.75
CA SER A 331 -11.21 12.93 6.38
C SER A 331 -11.05 14.45 6.52
N LEU A 332 -9.86 14.90 6.94
CA LEU A 332 -9.54 16.33 6.98
C LEU A 332 -9.56 16.97 5.59
N ALA A 333 -9.00 16.29 4.58
CA ALA A 333 -9.03 16.75 3.19
C ALA A 333 -10.48 16.91 2.68
N HIS A 334 -11.32 15.90 2.91
CA HIS A 334 -12.75 15.94 2.57
C HIS A 334 -13.48 17.12 3.22
N ALA A 335 -13.28 17.32 4.54
CA ALA A 335 -13.92 18.42 5.28
C ALA A 335 -13.58 19.80 4.71
N ARG A 336 -12.39 19.93 4.13
CA ARG A 336 -11.83 21.18 3.65
C ARG A 336 -11.99 21.40 2.15
N TRP A 337 -12.31 20.36 1.38
CA TRP A 337 -12.49 20.42 -0.07
C TRP A 337 -13.49 21.48 -0.52
N LYS A 338 -14.62 21.61 0.19
CA LYS A 338 -15.67 22.59 -0.18
C LYS A 338 -15.16 24.03 -0.09
N GLU A 339 -14.27 24.33 0.85
CA GLU A 339 -13.66 25.66 0.99
C GLU A 339 -12.71 25.93 -0.18
N LEU A 340 -11.84 24.95 -0.47
CA LEU A 340 -10.90 24.96 -1.58
C LEU A 340 -11.60 25.14 -2.94
N LYS A 341 -12.53 24.25 -3.27
CA LYS A 341 -13.34 24.29 -4.50
C LYS A 341 -14.04 25.64 -4.66
N ARG A 342 -14.66 26.16 -3.59
CA ARG A 342 -15.34 27.46 -3.62
C ARG A 342 -14.37 28.60 -3.88
N GLY A 343 -13.21 28.62 -3.22
CA GLY A 343 -12.20 29.65 -3.40
C GLY A 343 -11.67 29.69 -4.84
N LEU A 344 -11.33 28.53 -5.39
CA LEU A 344 -10.79 28.41 -6.75
C LEU A 344 -11.85 28.70 -7.82
N ASN A 345 -13.07 28.16 -7.69
CA ASN A 345 -14.16 28.48 -8.61
C ASN A 345 -14.56 29.95 -8.52
N ARG A 346 -14.43 30.60 -7.35
CA ARG A 346 -14.59 32.04 -7.22
C ARG A 346 -13.50 32.78 -8.00
N VAL A 347 -12.24 32.36 -7.97
CA VAL A 347 -11.21 32.97 -8.84
C VAL A 347 -11.60 32.79 -10.30
N LEU A 348 -12.01 31.61 -10.76
CA LEU A 348 -12.38 31.41 -12.16
C LEU A 348 -13.62 32.19 -12.60
N SER A 349 -14.62 32.33 -11.72
CA SER A 349 -15.90 32.98 -12.04
C SER A 349 -15.96 34.48 -11.72
N THR A 350 -15.16 34.96 -10.78
CA THR A 350 -15.18 36.36 -10.28
C THR A 350 -13.86 37.09 -10.41
N SER A 351 -12.79 36.45 -10.90
CA SER A 351 -11.55 37.18 -11.17
C SER A 351 -11.85 38.33 -12.12
N GLY A 352 -11.53 39.53 -11.64
CA GLY A 352 -11.71 40.76 -12.39
C GLY A 352 -10.90 40.75 -13.69
N ASN A 353 -10.95 41.88 -14.40
CA ASN A 353 -10.32 42.08 -15.71
C ASN A 353 -8.89 41.50 -15.84
N TRP A 354 -8.12 41.35 -14.75
CA TRP A 354 -6.75 40.82 -14.77
C TRP A 354 -6.61 39.36 -15.24
N PHE A 355 -7.45 38.42 -14.77
CA PHE A 355 -7.29 36.99 -15.10
C PHE A 355 -7.72 36.73 -16.55
N ILE A 356 -8.87 37.30 -16.93
CA ILE A 356 -9.34 37.31 -18.33
C ILE A 356 -8.31 38.03 -19.23
N SER A 357 -7.71 39.13 -18.76
CA SER A 357 -6.65 39.83 -19.50
C SER A 357 -5.38 39.00 -19.67
N TRP A 358 -5.03 38.14 -18.71
CA TRP A 358 -3.86 37.28 -18.81
C TRP A 358 -4.09 36.16 -19.84
N PHE A 359 -5.19 35.41 -19.68
CA PHE A 359 -5.50 34.27 -20.54
C PHE A 359 -6.14 34.65 -21.89
N LYS A 360 -6.41 35.95 -22.10
CA LYS A 360 -6.84 36.58 -23.38
C LYS A 360 -7.95 35.82 -24.12
N SER A 361 -8.82 35.14 -23.39
CA SER A 361 -9.90 34.30 -23.92
C SER A 361 -11.18 34.55 -23.13
N ALA A 362 -12.24 34.96 -23.83
CA ALA A 362 -13.59 35.03 -23.31
C ALA A 362 -14.56 34.48 -24.38
N PRO A 363 -15.33 33.41 -24.08
CA PRO A 363 -15.32 32.66 -22.82
C PRO A 363 -13.99 31.92 -22.61
N LEU A 364 -13.60 31.78 -21.34
CA LEU A 364 -12.45 30.96 -20.97
C LEU A 364 -12.77 29.50 -21.35
N PRO A 365 -11.82 28.74 -21.93
CA PRO A 365 -12.03 27.34 -22.27
C PRO A 365 -12.00 26.41 -21.04
N TYR A 366 -11.75 26.94 -19.84
CA TYR A 366 -11.61 26.17 -18.62
C TYR A 366 -12.93 26.08 -17.88
N GLU A 367 -13.35 24.87 -17.56
CA GLU A 367 -14.55 24.63 -16.76
C GLU A 367 -14.26 24.86 -15.27
N PRO A 368 -15.25 25.28 -14.45
CA PRO A 368 -15.09 25.28 -13.00
C PRO A 368 -15.01 23.84 -12.48
N ILE A 369 -14.27 23.60 -11.40
CA ILE A 369 -14.19 22.28 -10.78
C ILE A 369 -15.58 21.86 -10.32
N THR A 370 -16.03 20.73 -10.83
CA THR A 370 -17.36 20.18 -10.51
C THR A 370 -17.30 19.02 -9.53
N TYR A 371 -16.16 18.31 -9.45
CA TYR A 371 -15.99 17.16 -8.58
C TYR A 371 -16.11 17.51 -7.09
N ASP A 372 -16.75 16.63 -6.31
CA ASP A 372 -16.79 16.69 -4.86
C ASP A 372 -16.07 15.45 -4.31
N LEU A 373 -15.09 15.64 -3.43
CA LEU A 373 -14.43 14.49 -2.79
C LEU A 373 -15.47 13.68 -2.04
N GLU A 374 -15.53 12.38 -2.32
CA GLU A 374 -16.31 11.45 -1.53
C GLU A 374 -15.69 11.26 -0.13
N ALA A 375 -16.51 10.86 0.84
CA ALA A 375 -15.98 10.44 2.14
C ALA A 375 -15.49 8.99 2.03
N LEU A 376 -14.57 8.59 2.92
CA LEU A 376 -14.20 7.17 3.03
C LEU A 376 -15.46 6.34 3.32
N PRO A 377 -15.69 5.24 2.59
CA PRO A 377 -16.87 4.42 2.79
C PRO A 377 -16.80 3.70 4.13
N SER A 378 -17.96 3.36 4.69
CA SER A 378 -18.04 2.60 5.94
C SER A 378 -17.66 1.12 5.77
N GLU A 379 -17.81 0.61 4.55
CA GLU A 379 -17.56 -0.78 4.16
C GLU A 379 -16.87 -0.79 2.80
N SER A 380 -16.21 -1.90 2.45
CA SER A 380 -15.55 -2.07 1.16
C SER A 380 -15.73 -3.49 0.65
N GLU A 381 -15.67 -3.66 -0.67
CA GLU A 381 -15.56 -4.98 -1.28
C GLU A 381 -14.27 -5.65 -0.81
N GLU A 382 -14.39 -6.89 -0.32
CA GLU A 382 -13.25 -7.74 0.00
C GLU A 382 -13.00 -8.69 -1.18
N ARG A 383 -11.74 -8.77 -1.61
CA ARG A 383 -11.27 -9.70 -2.63
C ARG A 383 -10.28 -10.66 -2.02
N GLU A 384 -10.37 -11.94 -2.36
CA GLU A 384 -9.37 -12.93 -1.98
C GLU A 384 -8.59 -13.38 -3.21
N ASN A 385 -7.27 -13.23 -3.16
CA ASN A 385 -6.36 -13.59 -4.23
C ASN A 385 -5.21 -14.45 -3.69
N GLU A 386 -4.56 -15.19 -4.57
CA GLU A 386 -3.30 -15.85 -4.23
C GLU A 386 -2.20 -14.79 -4.10
N GLY A 387 -1.57 -14.75 -2.93
CA GLY A 387 -0.63 -13.71 -2.56
C GLY A 387 0.80 -13.99 -3.01
N ASP A 388 1.57 -12.92 -3.09
CA ASP A 388 3.01 -12.99 -3.32
C ASP A 388 3.76 -13.38 -2.03
N VAL A 389 4.52 -14.47 -2.11
CA VAL A 389 5.27 -15.04 -0.99
C VAL A 389 6.54 -14.24 -0.66
N ASP A 390 7.02 -13.40 -1.58
CA ASP A 390 8.27 -12.64 -1.43
C ASP A 390 8.22 -11.62 -0.28
N PHE A 391 7.01 -11.23 0.13
CA PHE A 391 6.77 -10.25 1.21
C PHE A 391 6.34 -10.91 2.53
N ILE A 392 6.35 -12.24 2.62
CA ILE A 392 5.88 -12.97 3.81
C ILE A 392 7.03 -13.46 4.69
N SER A 393 6.87 -13.25 5.99
CA SER A 393 7.66 -13.90 7.02
C SER A 393 6.76 -14.60 8.03
N ILE A 394 7.19 -15.79 8.48
CA ILE A 394 6.46 -16.59 9.47
C ILE A 394 7.26 -16.59 10.76
N THR A 395 6.69 -16.03 11.82
CA THR A 395 7.41 -15.76 13.07
C THR A 395 6.53 -15.99 14.30
N GLY A 396 7.04 -15.75 15.50
CA GLY A 396 6.23 -15.72 16.72
C GLY A 396 5.77 -17.09 17.24
N PHE A 397 6.34 -18.19 16.75
CA PHE A 397 6.10 -19.52 17.30
C PHE A 397 6.77 -19.69 18.69
N PRO A 398 6.33 -20.65 19.52
CA PRO A 398 6.97 -20.96 20.80
C PRO A 398 8.48 -21.24 20.64
N PRO A 399 9.31 -20.92 21.65
CA PRO A 399 10.76 -21.01 21.55
C PRO A 399 11.29 -22.44 21.36
N ASP A 400 10.48 -23.46 21.64
CA ASP A 400 10.78 -24.87 21.44
C ASP A 400 10.38 -25.40 20.04
N VAL A 401 9.91 -24.52 19.16
CA VAL A 401 9.54 -24.81 17.77
C VAL A 401 10.43 -24.01 16.83
N THR A 402 11.29 -24.70 16.08
CA THR A 402 12.09 -24.09 15.02
C THR A 402 11.27 -24.04 13.73
N VAL A 403 11.22 -22.87 13.11
CA VAL A 403 10.51 -22.63 11.84
C VAL A 403 11.53 -22.51 10.70
N SER A 404 11.31 -23.22 9.61
CA SER A 404 11.99 -23.00 8.33
C SER A 404 10.95 -22.71 7.26
N VAL A 405 11.16 -21.65 6.48
CA VAL A 405 10.31 -21.28 5.36
C VAL A 405 11.17 -21.31 4.10
N ASP A 406 10.70 -21.98 3.05
CA ASP A 406 11.21 -21.85 1.69
C ASP A 406 10.08 -21.25 0.84
N ALA A 407 10.27 -20.00 0.45
CA ALA A 407 9.32 -19.20 -0.33
C ALA A 407 10.07 -18.71 -1.57
N ARG A 408 9.56 -19.07 -2.75
CA ARG A 408 10.08 -18.63 -4.04
C ARG A 408 8.91 -18.13 -4.87
N ALA A 409 9.09 -17.00 -5.54
CA ALA A 409 8.10 -16.46 -6.44
C ALA A 409 7.58 -17.53 -7.43
N GLY A 410 6.26 -17.73 -7.46
CA GLY A 410 5.58 -18.69 -8.33
C GLY A 410 5.49 -20.13 -7.80
N ASP A 411 6.16 -20.45 -6.69
CA ASP A 411 6.06 -21.76 -6.03
C ASP A 411 5.17 -21.69 -4.76
N PRO A 412 4.52 -22.79 -4.36
CA PRO A 412 3.86 -22.88 -3.06
C PRO A 412 4.83 -22.58 -1.92
N LEU A 413 4.34 -21.91 -0.87
CA LEU A 413 5.11 -21.65 0.34
C LEU A 413 5.37 -22.98 1.07
N LYS A 414 6.63 -23.30 1.29
CA LYS A 414 7.02 -24.51 2.02
C LYS A 414 7.33 -24.17 3.47
N LEU A 415 6.57 -24.74 4.38
CA LEU A 415 6.74 -24.55 5.83
C LEU A 415 7.20 -25.85 6.46
N ARG A 416 8.31 -25.79 7.21
CA ARG A 416 8.77 -26.88 8.07
C ARG A 416 8.84 -26.41 9.52
N LEU A 417 8.18 -27.17 10.39
CA LEU A 417 8.23 -26.98 11.84
C LEU A 417 8.96 -28.15 12.48
N VAL A 418 9.93 -27.85 13.33
CA VAL A 418 10.70 -28.84 14.10
C VAL A 418 10.49 -28.59 15.58
N THR A 419 10.04 -29.60 16.30
CA THR A 419 10.02 -29.59 17.77
C THR A 419 10.56 -30.90 18.33
N SER A 420 11.37 -30.77 19.39
CA SER A 420 11.92 -31.89 20.16
C SER A 420 11.23 -32.05 21.51
N SER A 421 10.23 -31.20 21.82
CA SER A 421 9.64 -31.08 23.14
C SER A 421 8.12 -31.29 23.11
N GLY A 422 7.64 -32.24 23.92
CA GLY A 422 6.21 -32.51 24.11
C GLY A 422 5.68 -33.76 23.38
N ALA A 423 4.48 -34.19 23.78
CA ALA A 423 3.74 -35.23 23.07
C ALA A 423 3.13 -34.65 21.79
N LEU A 424 3.32 -35.35 20.67
CA LEU A 424 2.66 -35.04 19.39
C LEU A 424 1.40 -35.93 19.26
N PRO A 425 0.31 -35.45 18.64
CA PRO A 425 0.17 -34.15 17.98
C PRO A 425 0.00 -32.98 18.94
N ARG A 426 0.53 -31.81 18.57
CA ARG A 426 0.45 -30.57 19.37
C ARG A 426 0.06 -29.38 18.52
N LYS A 427 -0.94 -28.62 18.97
CA LYS A 427 -1.32 -27.34 18.36
C LYS A 427 -0.41 -26.21 18.87
N VAL A 428 0.10 -25.42 17.93
CA VAL A 428 0.95 -24.26 18.19
C VAL A 428 0.42 -23.05 17.41
N SER A 429 0.79 -21.85 17.87
CA SER A 429 0.42 -20.59 17.23
C SER A 429 1.65 -19.76 16.97
N GLY A 430 1.64 -19.09 15.83
CA GLY A 430 2.61 -18.08 15.44
C GLY A 430 1.92 -16.94 14.69
N LYS A 431 2.67 -16.27 13.82
CA LYS A 431 2.20 -15.15 13.03
C LYS A 431 2.64 -15.27 11.58
N ILE A 432 1.77 -14.88 10.66
CA ILE A 432 2.13 -14.51 9.29
C ILE A 432 2.28 -12.99 9.30
N LYS A 433 3.45 -12.50 8.91
CA LYS A 433 3.74 -11.08 8.78
C LYS A 433 4.00 -10.78 7.31
N TYR A 434 3.23 -9.85 6.76
CA TYR A 434 3.52 -9.24 5.47
C TYR A 434 4.34 -7.97 5.68
N SER A 435 5.35 -7.76 4.85
CA SER A 435 6.16 -6.54 4.86
C SER A 435 6.84 -6.32 3.51
N ASP A 436 6.51 -5.22 2.84
CA ASP A 436 7.20 -4.75 1.62
C ASP A 436 8.19 -3.60 1.88
N GLY A 437 8.35 -3.22 3.16
CA GLY A 437 9.24 -2.16 3.63
C GLY A 437 8.48 -0.90 4.07
N ASP A 438 7.35 -0.63 3.43
CA ASP A 438 6.53 0.57 3.66
C ASP A 438 5.20 0.23 4.36
N PHE A 439 4.68 -0.98 4.12
CA PHE A 439 3.50 -1.52 4.76
C PHE A 439 3.81 -2.75 5.60
N THR A 440 3.04 -2.96 6.66
CA THR A 440 3.15 -4.17 7.48
C THR A 440 1.81 -4.55 8.08
N THR A 441 1.49 -5.83 7.99
CA THR A 441 0.33 -6.47 8.60
C THR A 441 0.77 -7.77 9.28
N GLU A 442 0.06 -8.14 10.34
CA GLU A 442 0.33 -9.36 11.10
C GLU A 442 -0.98 -10.09 11.40
N ASP A 443 -1.03 -11.35 10.99
CA ASP A 443 -2.16 -12.25 11.24
C ASP A 443 -1.72 -13.46 12.05
N SER A 444 -2.64 -13.97 12.88
CA SER A 444 -2.37 -15.19 13.65
C SER A 444 -2.36 -16.42 12.75
N LEU A 445 -1.34 -17.25 12.91
CA LEU A 445 -1.23 -18.56 12.25
C LEU A 445 -1.35 -19.66 13.31
N SER A 446 -2.19 -20.67 13.07
CA SER A 446 -2.29 -21.83 13.95
C SER A 446 -2.09 -23.13 13.18
N VAL A 447 -1.20 -23.97 13.70
CA VAL A 447 -0.76 -25.22 13.06
C VAL A 447 -0.76 -26.33 14.09
N THR A 448 -1.16 -27.53 13.70
CA THR A 448 -1.00 -28.76 14.48
C THR A 448 0.17 -29.56 13.94
N ILE A 449 1.19 -29.76 14.78
CA ILE A 449 2.36 -30.57 14.46
C ILE A 449 2.04 -32.02 14.82
N PHE A 450 2.10 -32.92 13.85
CA PHE A 450 1.95 -34.36 13.98
C PHE A 450 3.33 -35.03 14.09
N PRO A 451 3.41 -36.24 14.70
CA PRO A 451 4.63 -37.03 14.62
C PRO A 451 4.97 -37.31 13.15
N ASP A 452 6.26 -37.32 12.82
CA ASP A 452 6.71 -37.74 11.50
C ASP A 452 6.21 -39.18 11.23
N ASP A 453 5.36 -39.36 10.21
CA ASP A 453 4.83 -40.66 9.85
C ASP A 453 5.63 -41.22 8.66
N PRO A 454 6.52 -42.21 8.90
CA PRO A 454 7.34 -42.81 7.86
C PRO A 454 6.54 -43.64 6.85
N CYS A 455 5.22 -43.78 7.03
CA CYS A 455 4.33 -44.52 6.15
C CYS A 455 3.51 -43.62 5.20
N LEU A 456 3.68 -42.29 5.25
CA LEU A 456 3.12 -41.36 4.25
C LEU A 456 4.01 -41.34 2.99
N ASP A 457 3.38 -41.38 1.80
CA ASP A 457 4.01 -41.28 0.47
C ASP A 457 4.97 -42.41 0.07
N ILE A 458 4.72 -43.64 0.52
CA ILE A 458 5.41 -44.84 0.03
C ILE A 458 4.43 -45.70 -0.78
N PHE A 459 4.92 -46.35 -1.83
CA PHE A 459 4.09 -47.27 -2.63
C PHE A 459 4.08 -48.70 -2.06
N ALA A 460 3.08 -49.48 -2.45
CA ALA A 460 3.03 -50.90 -2.14
C ALA A 460 4.19 -51.65 -2.85
N PRO A 461 4.70 -52.75 -2.27
CA PRO A 461 5.72 -53.56 -2.94
C PRO A 461 5.19 -54.10 -4.28
N GLU A 462 6.04 -54.16 -5.30
CA GLU A 462 5.70 -54.70 -6.61
C GLU A 462 6.39 -56.06 -6.79
N ILE A 463 5.61 -57.07 -7.20
CA ILE A 463 6.18 -58.36 -7.61
C ILE A 463 6.51 -58.27 -9.10
N VAL A 464 7.80 -58.38 -9.42
CA VAL A 464 8.32 -58.27 -10.79
C VAL A 464 8.20 -59.60 -11.53
N SER A 465 8.55 -60.70 -10.86
CA SER A 465 8.61 -62.02 -11.48
C SER A 465 8.51 -63.13 -10.43
N TYR A 466 8.20 -64.36 -10.85
CA TYR A 466 8.36 -65.54 -10.02
C TYR A 466 8.92 -66.71 -10.83
N THR A 467 9.68 -67.59 -10.17
CA THR A 467 10.18 -68.84 -10.74
C THR A 467 10.11 -69.98 -9.72
N LEU A 468 9.83 -71.18 -10.20
CA LEU A 468 9.84 -72.41 -9.40
C LEU A 468 11.15 -73.15 -9.64
N VAL A 469 11.86 -73.45 -8.55
CA VAL A 469 13.15 -74.16 -8.60
C VAL A 469 13.19 -75.28 -7.56
N CYS A 470 14.07 -76.24 -7.78
CA CYS A 470 14.42 -77.25 -6.78
C CYS A 470 15.80 -76.90 -6.20
N GLU A 471 15.84 -76.46 -4.94
CA GLU A 471 17.08 -76.13 -4.22
C GLU A 471 17.29 -77.09 -3.05
N ASN A 472 18.47 -77.70 -2.96
CA ASN A 472 18.83 -78.63 -1.87
C ASN A 472 17.80 -79.75 -1.61
N GLY A 473 17.05 -80.15 -2.65
CA GLY A 473 16.03 -81.19 -2.57
C GLY A 473 14.62 -80.70 -2.23
N ASP A 474 14.42 -79.41 -1.98
CA ASP A 474 13.12 -78.80 -1.69
C ASP A 474 12.64 -77.91 -2.85
N LEU A 475 11.32 -77.81 -2.98
CA LEU A 475 10.63 -76.96 -3.94
C LEU A 475 10.55 -75.53 -3.38
N VAL A 476 11.11 -74.60 -4.14
CA VAL A 476 11.23 -73.19 -3.76
C VAL A 476 10.58 -72.32 -4.82
N ILE A 477 9.73 -71.38 -4.39
CA ILE A 477 9.24 -70.31 -5.25
C ILE A 477 10.12 -69.09 -5.01
N LEU A 478 10.89 -68.70 -6.02
CA LEU A 478 11.66 -67.46 -6.03
C LEU A 478 10.78 -66.34 -6.57
N VAL A 479 10.73 -65.21 -5.89
CA VAL A 479 9.90 -64.06 -6.26
C VAL A 479 10.77 -62.82 -6.28
N ASP A 480 10.88 -62.18 -7.44
CA ASP A 480 11.60 -60.92 -7.59
C ASP A 480 10.67 -59.76 -7.24
N PHE A 481 11.17 -58.78 -6.48
CA PHE A 481 10.35 -57.67 -6.00
C PHE A 481 11.11 -56.34 -5.93
N THR A 482 10.35 -55.24 -5.93
CA THR A 482 10.77 -53.89 -5.57
C THR A 482 9.84 -53.33 -4.49
N ALA A 483 10.35 -52.48 -3.59
CA ALA A 483 9.62 -51.85 -2.48
C ALA A 483 10.26 -50.52 -2.07
N GLU A 484 9.49 -49.64 -1.42
CA GLU A 484 9.95 -48.32 -0.98
C GLU A 484 9.97 -48.16 0.55
N GLY A 485 10.57 -47.06 1.02
CA GLY A 485 10.57 -46.67 2.42
C GLY A 485 11.32 -47.67 3.31
N ARG A 486 10.60 -48.27 4.26
CA ARG A 486 11.15 -49.24 5.23
C ARG A 486 11.33 -50.65 4.63
N GLY A 487 10.95 -50.85 3.38
CA GLY A 487 11.10 -52.10 2.66
C GLY A 487 10.11 -53.20 3.08
N TYR A 488 10.20 -54.29 2.34
CA TYR A 488 9.46 -55.52 2.56
C TYR A 488 9.99 -56.31 3.77
N TYR A 489 9.13 -57.10 4.39
CA TYR A 489 9.47 -57.90 5.58
C TYR A 489 9.62 -59.40 5.22
N PRO A 490 10.85 -59.97 5.18
CA PRO A 490 11.12 -61.36 4.80
C PRO A 490 10.79 -62.33 5.93
N SER A 491 9.50 -62.48 6.22
CA SER A 491 8.96 -63.45 7.15
C SER A 491 7.62 -63.98 6.63
N GLY A 492 7.40 -65.28 6.78
CA GLY A 492 6.15 -65.93 6.40
C GLY A 492 6.18 -67.43 6.71
N GLY A 493 5.00 -68.02 6.94
CA GLY A 493 4.83 -69.47 6.99
C GLY A 493 5.31 -70.19 8.26
N SER A 494 5.77 -69.49 9.31
CA SER A 494 6.08 -70.11 10.62
C SER A 494 5.49 -69.30 11.78
N LEU A 495 5.09 -69.99 12.86
CA LEU A 495 4.32 -69.51 14.04
C LEU A 495 2.80 -69.59 13.88
N TRP A 496 2.08 -69.76 14.99
CA TRP A 496 0.61 -69.76 15.06
C TRP A 496 0.13 -68.32 15.30
N CYS A 497 -0.58 -67.75 14.33
CA CYS A 497 -1.17 -66.41 14.44
C CYS A 497 -2.48 -66.33 13.64
N ASP A 498 -3.30 -65.34 13.95
CA ASP A 498 -4.53 -65.06 13.22
C ASP A 498 -4.20 -64.63 11.77
N PRO A 499 -4.77 -65.29 10.74
CA PRO A 499 -4.63 -64.91 9.32
C PRO A 499 -4.99 -63.44 9.01
N ALA A 500 -5.84 -62.81 9.83
CA ALA A 500 -6.21 -61.41 9.69
C ALA A 500 -5.08 -60.43 10.11
N ASN A 501 -4.08 -60.88 10.87
CA ASN A 501 -3.00 -60.05 11.37
C ASN A 501 -1.76 -60.01 10.44
N THR A 502 -0.86 -59.05 10.69
CA THR A 502 0.37 -58.78 9.91
C THR A 502 1.51 -59.77 10.15
N CYS A 503 1.26 -60.86 10.87
CA CYS A 503 2.29 -61.83 11.25
C CYS A 503 2.83 -62.69 10.08
N TYR A 504 2.14 -62.71 8.94
CA TYR A 504 2.65 -63.25 7.67
C TYR A 504 2.73 -62.13 6.63
N PRO A 505 3.79 -61.32 6.64
CA PRO A 505 3.95 -60.25 5.66
C PRO A 505 4.28 -60.78 4.26
N SER A 506 4.65 -62.05 4.13
CA SER A 506 4.83 -62.74 2.86
C SER A 506 3.88 -63.92 2.80
N ARG A 507 2.87 -63.84 1.94
CA ARG A 507 1.76 -64.77 1.95
C ARG A 507 1.80 -65.66 0.72
N LEU A 508 1.84 -66.96 0.99
CA LEU A 508 1.54 -67.98 0.00
C LEU A 508 0.13 -68.48 0.28
N TYR A 509 -0.77 -68.30 -0.67
CA TYR A 509 -2.12 -68.82 -0.63
C TYR A 509 -2.25 -70.05 -1.51
N PHE A 510 -3.18 -70.92 -1.16
CA PHE A 510 -3.60 -72.05 -1.99
C PHE A 510 -5.13 -72.12 -2.06
N ARG A 511 -5.65 -72.67 -3.16
CA ARG A 511 -7.05 -73.07 -3.28
C ARG A 511 -7.10 -74.54 -3.68
N SER A 512 -7.59 -75.39 -2.79
CA SER A 512 -7.75 -76.83 -3.07
C SER A 512 -8.88 -77.08 -4.07
N PRO A 513 -8.85 -78.19 -4.83
CA PRO A 513 -9.94 -78.57 -5.72
C PRO A 513 -11.29 -78.56 -5.01
N GLY A 514 -12.25 -77.81 -5.54
CA GLY A 514 -13.60 -77.69 -4.99
C GLY A 514 -13.77 -76.72 -3.82
N ALA A 515 -12.71 -76.00 -3.40
CA ALA A 515 -12.84 -74.91 -2.43
C ALA A 515 -13.31 -73.61 -3.10
N GLU A 516 -14.16 -72.85 -2.42
CA GLU A 516 -14.71 -71.58 -2.93
C GLU A 516 -13.70 -70.42 -2.81
N GLU A 517 -12.82 -70.45 -1.80
CA GLU A 517 -11.90 -69.36 -1.46
C GLU A 517 -10.44 -69.82 -1.35
N PHE A 518 -9.51 -68.87 -1.50
CA PHE A 518 -8.09 -69.08 -1.22
C PHE A 518 -7.83 -69.06 0.29
N SER A 519 -6.98 -69.97 0.76
CA SER A 519 -6.51 -70.03 2.14
C SER A 519 -5.01 -69.78 2.21
N ILE A 520 -4.52 -69.13 3.28
CA ILE A 520 -3.07 -68.99 3.50
C ILE A 520 -2.49 -70.37 3.81
N ALA A 521 -1.36 -70.73 3.21
CA ALA A 521 -0.61 -71.97 3.46
C ALA A 521 0.14 -71.93 4.81
N TYR A 522 -0.55 -71.63 5.91
CA TYR A 522 0.03 -71.50 7.24
C TYR A 522 0.83 -72.76 7.62
N ASN A 523 2.02 -72.57 8.19
CA ASN A 523 2.96 -73.65 8.53
C ASN A 523 3.41 -74.53 7.35
N GLY A 524 3.04 -74.21 6.10
CA GLY A 524 3.38 -74.98 4.90
C GLY A 524 4.64 -74.51 4.18
N TYR A 525 5.17 -73.34 4.54
CA TYR A 525 6.35 -72.74 3.89
C TYR A 525 7.26 -71.99 4.88
N ASP A 526 8.46 -71.63 4.44
CA ASP A 526 9.39 -70.68 5.09
C ASP A 526 9.74 -69.60 4.05
N VAL A 527 9.85 -68.34 4.48
CA VAL A 527 10.22 -67.22 3.60
C VAL A 527 11.52 -66.60 4.08
N LYS A 528 12.48 -66.49 3.16
CA LYS A 528 13.75 -65.81 3.40
C LYS A 528 14.13 -64.97 2.19
N LEU A 529 14.82 -63.86 2.45
CA LEU A 529 15.49 -63.11 1.39
C LEU A 529 16.59 -64.00 0.80
N ASN A 530 16.49 -64.28 -0.50
CA ASN A 530 17.43 -65.13 -1.23
C ASN A 530 18.64 -64.31 -1.73
N SER A 531 18.37 -63.11 -2.23
CA SER A 531 19.37 -62.14 -2.70
C SER A 531 18.80 -60.72 -2.68
N GLY A 532 19.66 -59.70 -2.61
CA GLY A 532 19.26 -58.28 -2.60
C GLY A 532 19.18 -57.69 -1.19
N ASN A 533 18.28 -56.72 -1.00
CA ASN A 533 18.00 -56.03 0.25
C ASN A 533 16.48 -55.93 0.49
N TYR A 534 16.03 -55.17 1.49
CA TYR A 534 14.60 -55.05 1.83
C TYR A 534 13.77 -54.23 0.83
N ASN A 535 14.40 -53.47 -0.08
CA ASN A 535 13.75 -52.61 -1.06
C ASN A 535 13.82 -53.19 -2.48
N GLU A 536 14.74 -54.11 -2.76
CA GLU A 536 14.82 -54.81 -4.05
C GLU A 536 15.54 -56.14 -3.89
N GLY A 537 15.05 -57.19 -4.55
CA GLY A 537 15.73 -58.49 -4.52
C GLY A 537 14.84 -59.66 -4.87
N THR A 538 15.29 -60.85 -4.48
CA THR A 538 14.58 -62.11 -4.69
C THR A 538 14.29 -62.74 -3.34
N ILE A 539 13.05 -63.14 -3.09
CA ILE A 539 12.63 -63.87 -1.88
C ILE A 539 12.31 -65.31 -2.23
N ALA A 540 12.60 -66.21 -1.30
CA ALA A 540 12.42 -67.65 -1.48
C ALA A 540 11.32 -68.16 -0.54
N PHE A 541 10.19 -68.60 -1.10
CA PHE A 541 9.18 -69.39 -0.40
C PHE A 541 9.54 -70.88 -0.52
N ARG A 542 10.09 -71.46 0.54
CA ARG A 542 10.46 -72.87 0.59
C ARG A 542 9.31 -73.70 1.14
N LEU A 543 8.74 -74.60 0.33
CA LEU A 543 7.62 -75.46 0.73
C LEU A 543 8.12 -76.61 1.61
N ARG A 544 7.63 -76.71 2.85
CA ARG A 544 8.10 -77.71 3.84
C ARG A 544 7.82 -79.16 3.47
N SER A 545 6.85 -79.39 2.59
CA SER A 545 6.48 -80.73 2.09
C SER A 545 6.76 -80.90 0.58
N GLY A 546 7.52 -79.96 -0.01
CA GLY A 546 7.83 -79.91 -1.43
C GLY A 546 9.11 -80.66 -1.81
N HIS A 547 9.30 -81.92 -1.40
CA HIS A 547 10.56 -82.61 -1.65
C HIS A 547 10.73 -83.03 -3.11
N CYS A 548 11.50 -82.25 -3.88
CA CYS A 548 11.94 -82.59 -5.23
C CYS A 548 12.82 -83.86 -5.26
N ALA A 549 13.58 -84.11 -4.20
CA ALA A 549 14.50 -85.25 -4.11
C ALA A 549 13.81 -86.62 -4.21
N ILE A 550 12.50 -86.69 -3.92
CA ILE A 550 11.72 -87.95 -3.91
C ILE A 550 11.12 -88.24 -5.30
N LEU A 551 11.13 -87.28 -6.22
CA LEU A 551 10.56 -87.39 -7.57
C LEU A 551 11.62 -87.00 -8.63
N PRO A 552 12.71 -87.78 -8.78
CA PRO A 552 13.78 -87.45 -9.71
C PRO A 552 13.28 -87.46 -11.15
N GLY A 553 13.64 -86.43 -11.92
CA GLY A 553 13.31 -86.30 -13.35
C GLY A 553 12.07 -85.44 -13.67
N LEU A 554 11.31 -85.01 -12.67
CA LEU A 554 10.25 -84.02 -12.84
C LEU A 554 10.79 -82.59 -12.75
N THR A 555 10.24 -81.68 -13.56
CA THR A 555 10.46 -80.24 -13.42
C THR A 555 9.83 -79.71 -12.13
N PRO A 556 10.27 -78.56 -11.57
CA PRO A 556 9.70 -78.00 -10.34
C PRO A 556 8.17 -77.80 -10.39
N VAL A 557 7.64 -77.42 -11.55
CA VAL A 557 6.18 -77.29 -11.80
C VAL A 557 5.48 -78.65 -11.73
N GLU A 558 6.06 -79.68 -12.34
CA GLU A 558 5.52 -81.04 -12.30
C GLU A 558 5.59 -81.64 -10.88
N VAL A 559 6.63 -81.32 -10.11
CA VAL A 559 6.72 -81.68 -8.68
C VAL A 559 5.59 -81.03 -7.88
N LEU A 560 5.32 -79.74 -8.10
CA LEU A 560 4.21 -79.03 -7.44
C LEU A 560 2.86 -79.66 -7.79
N ALA A 561 2.62 -79.90 -9.08
CA ALA A 561 1.37 -80.49 -9.58
C ALA A 561 1.17 -81.95 -9.12
N ASN A 562 2.26 -82.73 -9.00
CA ASN A 562 2.19 -84.10 -8.49
C ASN A 562 1.86 -84.15 -6.99
N ARG A 563 2.44 -83.24 -6.21
CA ARG A 563 2.24 -83.17 -4.75
C ARG A 563 0.90 -82.55 -4.37
N TYR A 564 0.42 -81.59 -5.15
CA TYR A 564 -0.83 -80.87 -4.89
C TYR A 564 -1.71 -80.86 -6.16
N PRO A 565 -2.30 -82.01 -6.54
CA PRO A 565 -3.06 -82.10 -7.78
C PRO A 565 -4.29 -81.18 -7.77
N GLY A 566 -4.38 -80.28 -8.75
CA GLY A 566 -5.50 -79.36 -8.93
C GLY A 566 -5.55 -78.20 -7.92
N TYR A 567 -4.47 -77.94 -7.18
CA TYR A 567 -4.35 -76.76 -6.34
C TYR A 567 -3.95 -75.55 -7.19
N GLU A 568 -4.52 -74.39 -6.89
CA GLU A 568 -4.07 -73.10 -7.42
C GLU A 568 -3.30 -72.33 -6.35
N TRP A 569 -2.26 -71.59 -6.73
CA TRP A 569 -1.41 -70.86 -5.79
C TRP A 569 -1.45 -69.36 -6.04
N LYS A 570 -1.32 -68.55 -4.98
CA LYS A 570 -1.14 -67.09 -5.08
C LYS A 570 -0.07 -66.59 -4.13
N ILE A 571 0.63 -65.53 -4.54
CA ILE A 571 1.63 -64.84 -3.70
C ILE A 571 1.23 -63.37 -3.51
N GLU A 572 1.42 -62.86 -2.30
CA GLU A 572 1.27 -61.45 -1.92
C GLU A 572 2.41 -61.04 -0.98
N LEU A 573 2.97 -59.85 -1.20
CA LEU A 573 3.97 -59.23 -0.35
C LEU A 573 3.37 -58.06 0.40
N ILE A 574 3.75 -57.90 1.66
CA ILE A 574 3.31 -56.82 2.54
C ILE A 574 4.56 -56.15 3.10
N GLN A 575 4.58 -54.82 3.06
CA GLN A 575 5.67 -54.02 3.63
C GLN A 575 5.38 -53.57 5.07
N ALA A 576 6.37 -52.95 5.72
CA ALA A 576 6.28 -52.55 7.13
C ALA A 576 5.14 -51.56 7.47
N CYS A 577 4.57 -50.91 6.46
CA CYS A 577 3.45 -49.97 6.56
C CYS A 577 2.10 -50.58 6.09
N ASP A 578 2.00 -51.91 6.02
CA ASP A 578 0.80 -52.67 5.64
C ASP A 578 0.24 -52.38 4.23
N LEU A 579 1.06 -51.80 3.35
CA LEU A 579 0.75 -51.75 1.92
C LEU A 579 1.05 -53.10 1.28
N ARG A 580 0.15 -53.56 0.42
CA ARG A 580 0.14 -54.91 -0.13
C ARG A 580 0.36 -54.89 -1.64
N SER A 581 1.22 -55.79 -2.12
CA SER A 581 1.46 -55.97 -3.54
C SER A 581 0.20 -56.44 -4.27
N ASN A 582 0.21 -56.33 -5.59
CA ASN A 582 -0.67 -57.15 -6.41
C ASN A 582 -0.40 -58.64 -6.14
N THR A 583 -1.43 -59.47 -6.27
CA THR A 583 -1.30 -60.92 -6.12
C THR A 583 -0.94 -61.58 -7.45
N ILE A 584 0.05 -62.46 -7.48
CA ILE A 584 0.36 -63.28 -8.66
C ILE A 584 -0.14 -64.70 -8.46
N SER A 585 -0.88 -65.24 -9.44
CA SER A 585 -1.39 -66.62 -9.43
C SER A 585 -0.58 -67.50 -10.38
N PHE A 586 -0.37 -68.77 -10.02
CA PHE A 586 0.37 -69.73 -10.85
C PHE A 586 0.01 -71.18 -10.61
#